data_AF-A0A5B0H8Q4-F1
#
_entry.id   AF-A0A5B0H8Q4-F1
#
_cell.length_a   1.000
_cell.length_b   1.000
_cell.length_c   1.000
_cell.angle_alpha   90.00
_cell.angle_beta   90.00
_cell.angle_gamma   90.00
#
_symmetry.space_group_name_H-M   'P 1'
#
loop_
_entity.id
_entity.type
_entity.pdbx_description
1 polymer ?
#
loop_
_entity_poly.entity_id
_entity_poly.type
_entity_poly.pdbx_seq_one_letter_code
_entity_poly.pdbx_strand_id
1 'polypeptide(L)'
;MVELVTALAVAGGRMHRTPLQRRLYEQDIAESTLPTLAYRARRLGIDVRFDRSGRQFRLYPVPEIDALHVFALVRSQKVAEALALYRGPCLPTSHSPIAEALRYSLESCLADAVIRSADRKLIRSAARRIETWSFAEHTLRGDDPISMVLGHSYLGGYGLLSGE
;
A
#
# COMPACT_ATOMS: atom_id res chain seq x y z
N MET A 1 -4.73 -14.96 -4.22
CA MET A 1 -4.59 -15.69 -2.92
C MET A 1 -3.92 -14.79 -1.91
N VAL A 2 -2.79 -14.18 -2.25
CA VAL A 2 -2.14 -13.14 -1.44
C VAL A 2 -3.13 -12.02 -1.09
N GLU A 3 -3.99 -11.62 -2.03
CA GLU A 3 -5.03 -10.61 -1.83
C GLU A 3 -6.02 -10.99 -0.70
N LEU A 4 -6.43 -12.26 -0.62
CA LEU A 4 -7.31 -12.76 0.45
C LEU A 4 -6.63 -12.61 1.81
N VAL A 5 -5.36 -13.01 1.90
CA VAL A 5 -4.56 -12.93 3.11
C VAL A 5 -4.36 -11.47 3.51
N THR A 6 -4.01 -10.60 2.55
CA THR A 6 -3.87 -9.16 2.76
C THR A 6 -5.18 -8.53 3.24
N ALA A 7 -6.31 -8.82 2.59
CA ALA A 7 -7.61 -8.28 2.99
C ALA A 7 -7.99 -8.68 4.42
N LEU A 8 -7.73 -9.94 4.80
CA LEU A 8 -7.97 -10.41 6.16
C LEU A 8 -7.01 -9.79 7.17
N ALA A 9 -5.72 -9.67 6.85
CA ALA A 9 -4.73 -9.06 7.74
C ALA A 9 -4.99 -7.57 7.96
N VAL A 10 -5.33 -6.82 6.91
CA VAL A 10 -5.77 -5.41 7.01
C VAL A 10 -7.02 -5.28 7.90
N ALA A 11 -7.90 -6.29 7.91
CA ALA A 11 -9.08 -6.35 8.75
C ALA A 11 -8.82 -6.87 10.19
N GLY A 12 -7.55 -7.05 10.59
CA GLY A 12 -7.21 -7.59 11.91
C GLY A 12 -7.44 -9.10 12.05
N GLY A 13 -7.38 -9.83 10.94
CA GLY A 13 -7.45 -11.29 10.91
C GLY A 13 -8.84 -11.87 10.74
N ARG A 14 -9.90 -11.08 10.60
CA ARG A 14 -11.26 -11.60 10.40
C ARG A 14 -12.13 -10.68 9.57
N MET A 15 -12.98 -11.24 8.71
CA MET A 15 -13.92 -10.46 7.92
C MET A 15 -15.13 -11.30 7.51
N HIS A 16 -16.31 -10.69 7.49
CA HIS A 16 -17.51 -11.33 6.93
C HIS A 16 -17.35 -11.58 5.44
N ARG A 17 -18.01 -12.64 4.95
CA ARG A 17 -17.94 -13.07 3.55
C ARG A 17 -18.24 -11.95 2.54
N THR A 18 -19.37 -11.26 2.71
CA THR A 18 -19.82 -10.21 1.76
C THR A 18 -18.86 -9.02 1.65
N PRO A 19 -18.43 -8.36 2.75
CA PRO A 19 -17.46 -7.28 2.64
C PRO A 19 -16.09 -7.78 2.16
N LEU A 20 -15.70 -9.02 2.47
CA LEU A 20 -14.46 -9.61 1.95
C LEU A 20 -14.52 -9.80 0.44
N GLN A 21 -15.65 -10.27 -0.09
CA GLN A 21 -15.88 -10.39 -1.53
C GLN A 21 -15.75 -9.03 -2.23
N ARG A 22 -16.45 -8.01 -1.74
CA ARG A 22 -16.39 -6.64 -2.29
C ARG A 22 -14.98 -6.02 -2.24
N ARG A 23 -14.17 -6.42 -1.26
CA ARG A 23 -12.80 -5.93 -1.10
C ARG A 23 -11.83 -6.62 -2.07
N LEU A 24 -12.14 -7.83 -2.50
CA LEU A 24 -11.31 -8.61 -3.42
C LEU A 24 -11.74 -8.47 -4.88
N TYR A 25 -13.00 -8.13 -5.13
CA TYR A 25 -13.62 -8.11 -6.45
C TYR A 25 -14.60 -6.95 -6.55
N GLU A 26 -14.61 -6.27 -7.69
CA GLU A 26 -15.57 -5.19 -7.99
C GLU A 26 -16.97 -5.72 -8.31
N GLN A 27 -17.03 -6.96 -8.82
CA GLN A 27 -18.24 -7.62 -9.26
C GLN A 27 -18.57 -8.83 -8.40
N ASP A 28 -19.81 -9.32 -8.53
CA ASP A 28 -20.22 -10.57 -7.91
C ASP A 28 -19.46 -11.76 -8.51
N ILE A 29 -18.97 -12.62 -7.62
CA ILE A 29 -18.21 -13.83 -7.97
C ILE A 29 -18.99 -15.08 -7.59
N ALA A 30 -18.61 -16.20 -8.20
CA ALA A 30 -19.14 -17.51 -7.83
C ALA A 30 -18.93 -17.78 -6.32
N GLU A 31 -19.92 -18.44 -5.70
CA GLU A 31 -19.90 -18.65 -4.25
C GLU A 31 -18.71 -19.49 -3.76
N SER A 32 -18.14 -20.32 -4.64
CA SER A 32 -17.01 -21.20 -4.37
C SER A 32 -15.65 -20.51 -4.39
N THR A 33 -15.56 -19.26 -4.84
CA THR A 33 -14.27 -18.56 -5.03
C THR A 33 -13.53 -18.35 -3.70
N LEU A 34 -14.18 -17.77 -2.68
CA LEU A 34 -13.54 -17.54 -1.38
C LEU A 34 -13.14 -18.85 -0.67
N PRO A 35 -13.99 -19.90 -0.61
CA PRO A 35 -13.58 -21.21 -0.12
C PRO A 35 -12.36 -21.79 -0.85
N THR A 36 -12.29 -21.62 -2.18
CA THR A 36 -11.17 -22.10 -3.00
C THR A 36 -9.88 -21.35 -2.68
N LEU A 37 -9.94 -20.02 -2.54
CA LEU A 37 -8.79 -19.22 -2.14
C LEU A 37 -8.31 -19.56 -0.73
N ALA A 38 -9.22 -19.75 0.23
CA ALA A 38 -8.87 -20.17 1.58
C ALA A 38 -8.24 -21.56 1.59
N TYR A 39 -8.74 -22.50 0.79
CA TYR A 39 -8.12 -23.81 0.61
C TYR A 39 -6.69 -23.71 0.05
N ARG A 40 -6.48 -22.90 -0.99
CA ARG A 40 -5.14 -22.68 -1.57
C ARG A 40 -4.18 -22.03 -0.57
N ALA A 41 -4.65 -21.08 0.23
CA ALA A 41 -3.85 -20.47 1.30
C ALA A 41 -3.41 -21.52 2.34
N ARG A 42 -4.34 -22.39 2.76
CA ARG A 42 -4.02 -23.50 3.69
C ARG A 42 -3.00 -24.48 3.12
N ARG A 43 -3.05 -24.76 1.81
CA ARG A 43 -2.03 -25.60 1.14
C ARG A 43 -0.62 -25.00 1.16
N LEU A 44 -0.51 -23.70 1.40
CA LEU A 44 0.75 -22.98 1.54
C LEU A 44 1.12 -22.71 3.00
N GLY A 45 0.43 -23.36 3.96
CA GLY A 45 0.67 -23.21 5.39
C GLY A 45 0.03 -21.96 6.02
N ILE A 46 -0.78 -21.20 5.28
CA ILE A 46 -1.48 -20.03 5.80
C ILE A 46 -2.86 -20.46 6.31
N ASP A 47 -3.07 -20.43 7.63
CA ASP A 47 -4.30 -20.92 8.24
C ASP A 47 -5.44 -19.90 8.11
N VAL A 48 -6.18 -20.05 7.02
CA VAL A 48 -7.44 -19.35 6.74
C VAL A 48 -8.62 -20.29 6.94
N ARG A 49 -9.51 -19.98 7.89
CA ARG A 49 -10.69 -20.80 8.22
C ARG A 49 -11.98 -20.04 7.97
N PHE A 50 -13.05 -20.77 7.64
CA PHE A 50 -14.39 -20.21 7.60
C PHE A 50 -15.15 -20.62 8.86
N ASP A 51 -15.51 -19.63 9.67
CA ASP A 51 -16.39 -19.77 10.82
C ASP A 51 -17.84 -19.73 10.34
N ARG A 52 -18.52 -20.88 10.41
CA ARG A 52 -19.92 -21.03 9.96
C ARG A 52 -20.88 -20.25 10.84
N SER A 53 -20.65 -20.20 12.15
CA SER A 53 -21.54 -19.54 13.10
C SER A 53 -21.50 -18.02 12.91
N GLY A 54 -20.32 -17.46 12.68
CA GLY A 54 -20.15 -16.02 12.41
C GLY A 54 -20.31 -15.63 10.94
N ARG A 55 -20.34 -16.59 10.01
CA ARG A 55 -20.24 -16.35 8.55
C ARG A 55 -19.03 -15.48 8.17
N GLN A 56 -17.88 -15.77 8.80
CA GLN A 56 -16.64 -14.99 8.67
C GLN A 56 -15.47 -15.88 8.24
N PHE A 57 -14.57 -15.30 7.45
CA PHE A 57 -13.23 -15.85 7.26
C PHE A 57 -12.31 -15.33 8.36
N ARG A 58 -11.45 -16.19 8.88
CA ARG A 58 -10.46 -15.89 9.91
C ARG A 58 -9.07 -16.31 9.42
N LEU A 59 -8.07 -15.50 9.70
CA LEU A 59 -6.66 -15.69 9.43
C LEU A 59 -5.93 -15.70 10.77
N TYR A 60 -5.25 -16.81 11.10
CA TYR A 60 -4.56 -16.96 12.38
C TYR A 60 -3.27 -17.79 12.27
N PRO A 61 -2.12 -17.33 12.79
CA PRO A 61 -1.89 -15.97 13.28
C PRO A 61 -2.03 -14.96 12.13
N VAL A 62 -2.26 -13.69 12.48
CA VAL A 62 -2.22 -12.63 11.48
C VAL A 62 -0.75 -12.42 11.10
N PRO A 63 -0.36 -12.63 9.83
CA PRO A 63 1.00 -12.43 9.41
C PRO A 63 1.37 -10.96 9.52
N GLU A 64 2.64 -10.69 9.83
CA GLU A 64 3.18 -9.34 9.70
C GLU A 64 3.21 -8.94 8.23
N ILE A 65 2.67 -7.76 7.93
CA ILE A 65 2.67 -7.19 6.60
C ILE A 65 3.47 -5.89 6.67
N ASP A 66 4.51 -5.81 5.84
CA ASP A 66 5.38 -4.64 5.70
C ASP A 66 4.58 -3.34 5.50
N ALA A 67 3.58 -3.34 4.61
CA ALA A 67 2.69 -2.20 4.39
C ALA A 67 1.96 -1.75 5.67
N LEU A 68 1.48 -2.69 6.50
CA LEU A 68 0.84 -2.37 7.78
C LEU A 68 1.85 -1.81 8.79
N HIS A 69 3.09 -2.27 8.73
CA HIS A 69 4.16 -1.76 9.56
C HIS A 69 4.56 -0.33 9.16
N VAL A 70 4.63 -0.03 7.85
CA VAL A 70 4.84 1.34 7.35
C VAL A 70 3.74 2.27 7.86
N PHE A 71 2.45 1.88 7.78
CA PHE A 71 1.36 2.66 8.39
C PHE A 71 1.54 2.88 9.89
N ALA A 72 2.00 1.88 10.63
CA ALA A 72 2.26 2.02 12.07
C ALA A 72 3.39 3.03 12.36
N LEU A 73 4.48 3.00 11.58
CA LEU A 73 5.59 3.95 11.69
C LEU A 73 5.16 5.37 11.35
N VAL A 74 4.38 5.56 10.27
CA VAL A 74 3.83 6.88 9.90
C VAL A 74 2.93 7.42 11.00
N ARG A 75 2.01 6.61 11.54
CA ARG A 75 1.15 7.01 12.67
C ARG A 75 1.95 7.39 13.91
N SER A 76 3.10 6.75 14.13
CA SER A 76 4.02 7.03 15.23
C SER A 76 4.98 8.18 14.93
N GLN A 77 4.78 8.94 13.83
CA GLN A 77 5.63 10.04 13.37
C GLN A 77 7.08 9.65 13.08
N LYS A 78 7.35 8.36 12.85
CA LYS A 78 8.67 7.82 12.51
C LYS A 78 8.87 7.78 11.00
N VAL A 79 8.79 8.95 10.35
CA VAL A 79 8.72 9.08 8.89
C VAL A 79 9.96 8.52 8.19
N ALA A 80 11.15 8.75 8.75
CA ALA A 80 12.40 8.21 8.19
C ALA A 80 12.44 6.68 8.20
N GLU A 81 12.03 6.05 9.31
CA GLU A 81 11.93 4.59 9.42
C GLU A 81 10.88 4.03 8.45
N ALA A 82 9.73 4.70 8.35
CA ALA A 82 8.65 4.32 7.43
C ALA A 82 9.13 4.33 5.97
N LEU A 83 9.83 5.40 5.56
CA LEU A 83 10.34 5.56 4.21
C LEU A 83 11.50 4.59 3.90
N ALA A 84 12.30 4.23 4.89
CA ALA A 84 13.35 3.22 4.74
C ALA A 84 12.78 1.81 4.57
N LEU A 85 11.66 1.50 5.24
CA LEU A 85 10.96 0.24 5.09
C LEU A 85 10.18 0.15 3.77
N TYR A 86 9.70 1.28 3.25
CA TYR A 86 8.97 1.32 1.98
C TYR A 86 9.89 1.04 0.78
N ARG A 87 9.78 -0.16 0.20
CA ARG A 87 10.60 -0.62 -0.94
C ARG A 87 9.96 -0.39 -2.31
N GLY A 88 8.80 0.27 -2.35
CA GLY A 88 8.00 0.48 -3.56
C GLY A 88 6.57 -0.02 -3.41
N PRO A 89 5.78 -0.01 -4.50
CA PRO A 89 4.35 -0.27 -4.46
C PRO A 89 4.03 -1.64 -3.85
N CYS A 90 3.13 -1.68 -2.86
CA CYS A 90 2.70 -2.94 -2.26
C CYS A 90 1.88 -3.78 -3.27
N LEU A 91 2.12 -5.09 -3.34
CA LEU A 91 1.46 -5.99 -4.31
C LEU A 91 1.50 -5.43 -5.76
N PRO A 92 2.69 -5.13 -6.32
CA PRO A 92 2.82 -4.32 -7.53
C PRO A 92 2.17 -4.96 -8.77
N THR A 93 2.08 -6.30 -8.80
CA THR A 93 1.50 -7.07 -9.90
C THR A 93 0.01 -7.39 -9.72
N SER A 94 -0.61 -6.99 -8.61
CA SER A 94 -2.02 -7.25 -8.33
C SER A 94 -2.88 -6.04 -8.69
N HIS A 95 -3.95 -6.29 -9.44
CA HIS A 95 -4.97 -5.30 -9.81
C HIS A 95 -6.27 -5.52 -9.05
N SER A 96 -6.22 -6.21 -7.91
CA SER A 96 -7.40 -6.35 -7.07
C SER A 96 -7.75 -5.01 -6.40
N PRO A 97 -9.03 -4.73 -6.12
CA PRO A 97 -9.45 -3.51 -5.45
C PRO A 97 -8.73 -3.29 -4.11
N ILE A 98 -8.45 -4.35 -3.34
CA ILE A 98 -7.68 -4.24 -2.11
C ILE A 98 -6.22 -3.85 -2.35
N ALA A 99 -5.57 -4.37 -3.39
CA ALA A 99 -4.18 -4.03 -3.69
C ALA A 99 -4.07 -2.57 -4.13
N GLU A 100 -4.96 -2.13 -5.02
CA GLU A 100 -5.01 -0.74 -5.47
C GLU A 100 -5.32 0.23 -4.34
N ALA A 101 -6.36 -0.06 -3.54
CA ALA A 101 -6.71 0.76 -2.38
C ALA A 101 -5.58 0.82 -1.34
N LEU A 102 -4.88 -0.30 -1.10
CA LEU A 102 -3.77 -0.35 -0.16
C LEU A 102 -2.56 0.44 -0.67
N ARG A 103 -2.20 0.31 -1.95
CA ARG A 103 -1.12 1.09 -2.58
C ARG A 103 -1.39 2.57 -2.46
N TYR A 104 -2.55 3.00 -2.95
CA TYR A 104 -2.94 4.41 -2.92
C TYR A 104 -2.93 4.96 -1.50
N SER A 105 -3.58 4.27 -0.55
CA SER A 105 -3.65 4.72 0.84
C SER A 105 -2.26 4.83 1.49
N LEU A 106 -1.38 3.86 1.20
CA LEU A 106 -0.04 3.82 1.77
C LEU A 106 0.83 4.94 1.23
N GLU A 107 0.83 5.11 -0.09
CA GLU A 107 1.61 6.15 -0.75
C GLU A 107 1.12 7.56 -0.40
N SER A 108 -0.20 7.81 -0.40
CA SER A 108 -0.76 9.09 0.04
C SER A 108 -0.36 9.39 1.49
N CYS A 109 -0.51 8.43 2.39
CA CYS A 109 -0.17 8.61 3.80
C CYS A 109 1.34 8.90 4.00
N LEU A 110 2.21 8.20 3.26
CA LEU A 110 3.65 8.39 3.33
C LEU A 110 4.07 9.73 2.69
N ALA A 111 3.48 10.09 1.55
CA ALA A 111 3.71 11.37 0.89
C ALA A 111 3.36 12.54 1.83
N ASP A 112 2.16 12.53 2.40
CA ASP A 112 1.70 13.57 3.32
C ASP A 112 2.62 13.68 4.55
N ALA A 113 3.05 12.54 5.11
CA ALA A 113 3.94 12.52 6.25
C ALA A 113 5.33 13.09 5.93
N VAL A 114 5.88 12.75 4.76
CA VAL A 114 7.17 13.28 4.28
C VAL A 114 7.08 14.77 4.02
N ILE A 115 6.02 15.24 3.35
CA ILE A 115 5.79 16.66 3.06
C ILE A 115 5.68 17.45 4.38
N ARG A 116 4.87 16.97 5.33
CA ARG A 116 4.72 17.59 6.65
C ARG A 116 5.99 17.63 7.48
N SER A 117 6.93 16.71 7.25
CA SER A 117 8.22 16.72 7.96
C SER A 117 9.11 17.91 7.56
N ALA A 118 8.88 18.50 6.39
CA ALA A 118 9.73 19.51 5.75
C ALA A 118 11.22 19.12 5.61
N ASP A 119 11.56 17.82 5.77
CA ASP A 119 12.92 17.33 5.61
C ASP A 119 13.24 17.09 4.13
N ARG A 120 14.10 17.97 3.58
CA ARG A 120 14.53 17.91 2.18
C ARG A 120 15.15 16.57 1.78
N LYS A 121 15.86 15.88 2.68
CA LYS A 121 16.45 14.57 2.40
C LYS A 121 15.37 13.50 2.27
N LEU A 122 14.37 13.52 3.17
CA LEU A 122 13.24 12.59 3.11
C LEU A 122 12.38 12.85 1.87
N ILE A 123 12.08 14.11 1.55
CA ILE A 123 11.35 14.50 0.34
C ILE A 123 12.05 13.98 -0.91
N ARG A 124 13.37 14.21 -1.03
CA ARG A 124 14.17 13.70 -2.16
C ARG A 124 14.15 12.17 -2.26
N SER A 125 14.18 11.50 -1.11
CA SER A 125 14.22 10.05 -1.06
C SER A 125 12.85 9.44 -1.43
N ALA A 126 11.76 10.07 -1.00
CA ALA A 126 10.39 9.69 -1.30
C ALA A 126 10.04 9.90 -2.78
N ALA A 127 10.49 11.00 -3.38
CA ALA A 127 10.33 11.31 -4.80
C ALA A 127 10.73 10.19 -5.77
N ARG A 128 11.69 9.35 -5.36
CA ARG A 128 12.23 8.26 -6.18
C ARG A 128 11.48 6.95 -6.01
N ARG A 129 10.57 6.88 -5.03
CA ARG A 129 9.94 5.63 -4.57
C ARG A 129 8.41 5.69 -4.57
N ILE A 130 7.83 6.87 -4.42
CA ILE A 130 6.38 7.09 -4.36
C ILE A 130 5.91 7.58 -5.73
N GLU A 131 4.91 6.92 -6.30
CA GLU A 131 4.37 7.23 -7.62
C GLU A 131 3.11 8.12 -7.57
N THR A 132 2.53 8.32 -6.38
CA THR A 132 1.24 9.00 -6.18
C THR A 132 1.23 10.50 -6.54
N TRP A 133 0.09 10.94 -7.09
CA TRP A 133 -0.17 12.30 -7.60
C TRP A 133 -0.03 13.43 -6.57
N SER A 134 -0.21 13.17 -5.26
CA SER A 134 -0.05 14.22 -4.22
C SER A 134 1.37 14.81 -4.23
N PHE A 135 2.39 14.03 -4.59
CA PHE A 135 3.75 14.55 -4.75
C PHE A 135 3.86 15.56 -5.91
N ALA A 136 3.14 15.32 -7.01
CA ALA A 136 3.16 16.19 -8.19
C ALA A 136 2.41 17.52 -7.94
N GLU A 137 1.28 17.49 -7.23
CA GLU A 137 0.50 18.71 -6.97
C GLU A 137 1.24 19.70 -6.05
N HIS A 138 1.97 19.21 -5.04
CA HIS A 138 2.85 20.02 -4.21
C HIS A 138 4.08 20.56 -4.99
N THR A 139 4.49 19.88 -6.07
CA THR A 139 5.59 20.34 -6.94
C THR A 139 5.19 21.55 -7.81
N LEU A 140 3.90 21.68 -8.15
CA LEU A 140 3.39 22.70 -9.07
C LEU A 140 3.19 24.08 -8.43
N ARG A 141 3.26 24.21 -7.09
CA ARG A 141 3.01 25.47 -6.37
C ARG A 141 4.23 26.42 -6.24
N GLY A 142 5.30 26.16 -7.00
CA GLY A 142 6.23 27.20 -7.46
C GLY A 142 7.24 27.79 -6.48
N ASP A 143 7.02 27.79 -5.16
CA ASP A 143 7.93 28.43 -4.18
C ASP A 143 8.26 27.56 -2.94
N ASP A 144 8.05 26.25 -3.03
CA ASP A 144 8.28 25.31 -1.92
C ASP A 144 9.64 24.58 -2.09
N PRO A 145 10.46 24.40 -1.03
CA PRO A 145 11.63 23.51 -1.05
C PRO A 145 11.41 22.12 -1.68
N ILE A 146 10.17 21.64 -1.75
CA ILE A 146 9.75 20.45 -2.49
C ILE A 146 10.04 20.58 -4.00
N SER A 147 9.62 21.68 -4.64
CA SER A 147 9.84 21.95 -6.07
C SER A 147 11.33 22.06 -6.41
N MET A 148 12.15 22.64 -5.52
CA MET A 148 13.62 22.70 -5.70
C MET A 148 14.28 21.32 -5.68
N VAL A 149 13.81 20.42 -4.80
CA VAL A 149 14.36 19.07 -4.67
C VAL A 149 13.92 18.17 -5.84
N LEU A 150 12.69 18.35 -6.30
CA LEU A 150 12.07 17.55 -7.35
C LEU A 150 12.43 18.02 -8.76
N GLY A 151 12.61 19.32 -8.99
CA GLY A 151 13.01 19.86 -10.30
C GLY A 151 14.28 19.21 -10.86
N HIS A 152 15.27 18.90 -10.01
CA HIS A 152 16.48 18.20 -10.43
C HIS A 152 16.30 16.69 -10.67
N SER A 153 15.29 16.04 -10.05
CA SER A 153 15.07 14.59 -10.23
C SER A 153 14.09 14.29 -11.38
N TYR A 154 13.08 15.13 -11.59
CA TYR A 154 12.13 15.02 -12.70
C TYR A 154 12.77 15.37 -14.05
N LEU A 155 13.65 16.39 -14.12
CA LEU A 155 14.35 16.74 -15.36
C LEU A 155 15.41 15.72 -15.79
N GLY A 156 15.99 14.98 -14.83
CA GLY A 156 16.96 13.92 -15.10
C GLY A 156 16.35 12.64 -15.69
N GLY A 157 15.06 12.36 -15.40
CA GLY A 157 14.36 11.18 -15.91
C GLY A 157 13.88 11.30 -17.37
N TYR A 158 13.76 12.53 -17.88
CA TYR A 158 13.31 12.81 -19.26
C TYR A 158 14.44 13.19 -20.23
N GLY A 159 15.71 13.09 -19.83
CA GLY A 159 16.83 13.40 -20.73
C GLY A 159 16.88 14.85 -21.21
N LEU A 160 16.32 15.81 -20.44
CA LEU A 160 16.30 17.24 -20.79
C LEU A 160 17.47 18.04 -20.18
N LEU A 161 18.55 17.36 -19.78
CA LEU A 161 19.84 18.00 -19.50
C LEU A 161 20.90 17.35 -20.39
N SER A 162 20.91 17.75 -21.66
CA SER A 162 22.08 17.72 -22.51
C SER A 162 22.12 19.04 -23.26
N GLY A 163 23.18 19.81 -23.00
CA GLY A 163 23.51 21.03 -23.72
C GLY A 163 23.80 22.22 -22.83
N GLU A 164 24.94 22.20 -22.14
CA GLU A 164 26.02 23.17 -22.41
C GLU A 164 27.37 22.44 -22.35
#